data_AF-A0A4V2U508-F1
#
_entry.id   AF-A0A4V2U508-F1
#
_cell.length_a   1.000
_cell.length_b   1.000
_cell.length_c   1.000
_cell.angle_alpha   90.00
_cell.angle_beta   90.00
_cell.angle_gamma   90.00
#
_symmetry.space_group_name_H-M   'P 1'
#
loop_
_entity.id
_entity.type
_entity.pdbx_description
1 polymer ?
#
loop_
_entity_poly.entity_id
_entity_poly.type
_entity_poly.pdbx_seq_one_letter_code
_entity_poly.pdbx_strand_id
1 'polypeptide(L)' 'MSDTNGASASEKPYEAVVLAKKHRISIEDAKEIIEKYGSDRKAADKAARRIAA' A
#
# COMPACT_ATOMS: atom_id res chain seq x y z
N MET A 1 -19.41 -19.29 8.41
CA MET A 1 -18.60 -18.22 9.02
C MET A 1 -18.41 -17.17 7.94
N SER A 2 -18.85 -15.95 8.21
CA SER A 2 -19.09 -14.89 7.23
C SER A 2 -17.83 -14.45 6.47
N ASP A 3 -17.89 -14.55 5.15
CA ASP A 3 -17.00 -13.84 4.24
C ASP A 3 -17.29 -12.34 4.38
N THR A 4 -16.54 -11.66 5.24
CA THR A 4 -16.58 -10.21 5.34
C THR A 4 -15.96 -9.61 4.09
N ASN A 5 -16.85 -9.31 3.14
CA ASN A 5 -17.03 -7.98 2.60
C ASN A 5 -15.80 -7.39 1.86
N GLY A 6 -15.81 -7.56 0.53
CA GLY A 6 -15.09 -6.66 -0.36
C GLY A 6 -15.62 -5.24 -0.26
N ALA A 7 -14.83 -4.35 0.35
CA ALA A 7 -14.89 -2.88 0.27
C ALA A 7 -13.62 -2.41 1.03
N SER A 8 -12.65 -1.65 0.53
CA SER A 8 -12.60 -0.61 -0.48
C SER A 8 -11.23 -0.65 -1.18
N ALA A 9 -11.09 -1.28 -2.34
CA ALA A 9 -9.91 -1.08 -3.19
C ALA A 9 -10.07 0.14 -4.12
N SER A 10 -11.15 0.92 -3.97
CA SER A 10 -11.51 2.02 -4.86
C SER A 10 -11.06 3.40 -4.39
N GLU A 11 -10.36 3.54 -3.25
CA GLU A 11 -10.16 4.88 -2.64
C GLU A 11 -8.73 5.43 -2.64
N LYS A 12 -7.69 4.69 -3.02
CA LYS A 12 -6.34 5.14 -2.64
C LYS A 12 -5.24 5.08 -3.71
N PRO A 13 -5.49 5.49 -4.98
CA PRO A 13 -4.38 5.89 -5.84
C PRO A 13 -3.57 7.00 -5.15
N TYR A 14 -4.22 7.85 -4.35
CA TYR A 14 -3.53 8.87 -3.56
C TYR A 14 -2.55 8.29 -2.53
N GLU A 15 -2.91 7.25 -1.76
CA GLU A 15 -1.95 6.65 -0.81
C GLU A 15 -0.83 5.88 -1.52
N ALA A 16 -1.12 5.21 -2.65
CA ALA A 16 -0.09 4.54 -3.45
C ALA A 16 0.93 5.53 -4.02
N VAL A 17 0.44 6.64 -4.61
CA VAL A 17 1.29 7.69 -5.16
C VAL A 17 2.09 8.40 -4.05
N VAL A 18 1.49 8.63 -2.88
CA VAL A 18 2.21 9.22 -1.73
C VAL A 18 3.29 8.29 -1.21
N LEU A 19 3.01 6.99 -1.08
CA LEU A 19 3.98 5.99 -0.64
C LEU A 19 5.12 5.84 -1.66
N ALA A 20 4.77 5.74 -2.94
CA ALA A 20 5.72 5.68 -4.05
C ALA A 20 6.65 6.91 -4.07
N LYS A 21 6.09 8.11 -3.97
CA LYS A 21 6.86 9.36 -3.98
C LYS A 21 7.72 9.52 -2.73
N LYS A 22 7.22 9.14 -1.55
CA LYS A 22 7.93 9.24 -0.27
C LYS A 22 9.15 8.32 -0.21
N HIS A 23 9.00 7.10 -0.70
CA HIS A 23 10.06 6.07 -0.65
C HIS A 23 10.83 5.94 -1.96
N ARG A 24 10.46 6.68 -3.01
CA ARG A 24 11.04 6.56 -4.37
C ARG A 24 10.96 5.14 -4.94
N ILE A 25 9.82 4.49 -4.75
CA ILE A 25 9.52 3.18 -5.32
C ILE A 25 8.50 3.33 -6.46
N SER A 26 8.29 2.26 -7.23
CA SER A 26 7.29 2.25 -8.30
C SER A 26 5.87 2.36 -7.73
N ILE A 27 4.94 2.91 -8.52
CA ILE A 27 3.52 2.94 -8.13
C ILE A 27 2.96 1.51 -8.00
N GLU A 28 3.44 0.57 -8.81
CA GLU A 28 3.05 -0.84 -8.75
C GLU A 28 3.49 -1.48 -7.42
N ASP A 29 4.75 -1.29 -7.00
CA ASP A 29 5.24 -1.73 -5.69
C ASP A 29 4.42 -1.11 -4.55
N ALA A 30 4.09 0.18 -4.65
CA ALA A 30 3.26 0.85 -3.66
C ALA A 30 1.83 0.31 -3.60
N LYS A 31 1.24 -0.08 -4.73
CA LYS A 31 -0.07 -0.74 -4.78
C LYS A 31 -0.01 -2.13 -4.15
N GLU A 32 1.00 -2.95 -4.47
CA GLU A 32 1.18 -4.27 -3.85
C GLU A 32 1.33 -4.16 -2.33
N ILE A 33 2.07 -3.15 -1.85
CA ILE A 33 2.20 -2.88 -0.43
C ILE A 33 0.84 -2.49 0.18
N ILE A 34 0.06 -1.60 -0.45
CA ILE A 34 -1.24 -1.20 0.07
C ILE A 34 -2.25 -2.35 0.02
N GLU A 35 -2.19 -3.21 -0.98
CA GLU A 35 -3.02 -4.40 -1.07
C GLU A 35 -2.66 -5.43 0.01
N LYS A 36 -1.36 -5.60 0.27
CA LYS A 36 -0.84 -6.57 1.24
C LYS A 36 -0.99 -6.14 2.70
N TYR A 37 -0.88 -4.84 2.99
CA TYR A 37 -0.94 -4.30 4.35
C TYR A 37 -2.21 -3.50 4.63
N GLY A 38 -3.00 -3.16 3.61
CA GLY A 38 -4.26 -2.44 3.75
C GLY A 38 -4.10 -1.10 4.47
N SER A 39 -4.63 -1.04 5.70
CA SER A 39 -4.58 0.15 6.57
C SER A 39 -3.35 0.21 7.47
N ASP A 40 -2.49 -0.82 7.48
CA ASP A 40 -1.28 -0.87 8.31
C ASP A 40 -0.15 -0.02 7.73
N ARG A 41 -0.26 1.29 7.96
CA ARG A 41 0.69 2.30 7.47
C ARG A 41 2.13 2.03 7.88
N LYS A 42 2.36 1.51 9.09
CA LYS A 42 3.72 1.15 9.57
C LYS A 42 4.32 -0.01 8.80
N ALA A 43 3.52 -1.04 8.53
CA ALA A 43 3.97 -2.21 7.80
C ALA A 43 4.19 -1.85 6.31
N ALA A 44 3.32 -1.00 5.76
CA ALA A 44 3.47 -0.45 4.43
C ALA A 44 4.77 0.39 4.28
N ASP A 45 5.04 1.30 5.23
CA ASP A 45 6.25 2.13 5.22
C ASP A 45 7.54 1.29 5.38
N LYS A 46 7.48 0.22 6.20
CA LYS A 46 8.60 -0.73 6.37
C LYS A 46 8.88 -1.51 5.09
N ALA A 47 7.83 -1.97 4.41
CA ALA A 47 7.97 -2.67 3.13
C ALA A 47 8.49 -1.73 2.03
N ALA A 48 7.92 -0.53 1.93
CA ALA A 48 8.34 0.48 0.96
C ALA A 48 9.82 0.87 1.14
N ARG A 49 10.26 1.09 2.38
CA ARG A 49 11.67 1.36 2.70
C ARG A 49 12.60 0.21 2.31
N ARG A 50 12.12 -1.04 2.33
CA ARG A 50 12.92 -2.21 1.97
C ARG A 50 13.07 -2.37 0.46
N ILE A 51 12.11 -1.89 -0.33
CA ILE A 51 12.18 -1.85 -1.80
C ILE A 51 13.04 -0.66 -2.27
N ALA A 52 13.00 0.45 -1.52
CA ALA A 52 13.75 1.67 -1.82
C ALA A 52 15.26 1.62 -1.51
N ALA A 53 15.71 0.62 -0.73
CA ALA A 53 17.10 0.44 -0.31
C ALA A 53 17.89 -0.34 -1.35
#